data_AF-G5BKK3-F1
#
_entry.id   AF-G5BKK3-F1
#
_cell.length_a   1.000
_cell.length_b   1.000
_cell.length_c   1.000
_cell.angle_alpha   90.00
_cell.angle_beta   90.00
_cell.angle_gamma   90.00
#
_symmetry.space_group_name_H-M   'P 1'
#
loop_
_entity.id
_entity.type
_entity.pdbx_description
1 polymer ?
#
loop_
_entity_poly.entity_id
_entity_poly.type
_entity_poly.pdbx_seq_one_letter_code
_entity_poly.pdbx_strand_id
1 'polypeptide(L)'
;MASVCFLLLPALAQFHQLCSKKALVALLSVHFAAHVDRTEVIRTCINPVYSKLFTVDFYFEEVQRLRFEVHDISSNHNGLKEADFLGGMECTLGQIVSQRKLSKSLLKQGNTAGKSSITVIAEELSGNDDYVELAFNARKLDDKDFFSKSDPFLEIFRMNDDATQQLVHRTEVVMNNLSPAWKSFKVSVNSLCSGDPDRRLKLLLIGKEEIPFKF
;
A
#
# COMPACT_ATOMS: atom_id res chain seq x y z
N MET A 1 14.24 16.78 -22.94
CA MET A 1 14.32 16.82 -21.46
C MET A 1 14.00 15.42 -20.97
N ALA A 2 14.84 14.83 -20.12
CA ALA A 2 14.56 13.52 -19.54
C ALA A 2 13.72 13.73 -18.28
N SER A 3 12.46 13.32 -18.31
CA SER A 3 11.65 13.24 -17.09
C SER A 3 12.03 11.95 -16.37
N VAL A 4 12.20 12.00 -15.05
CA VAL A 4 12.51 10.84 -14.22
C VAL A 4 11.20 10.40 -13.56
N CYS A 5 10.78 9.17 -13.78
CA CYS A 5 9.57 8.63 -13.14
C CYS A 5 9.88 8.12 -11.72
N PHE A 6 9.05 8.51 -10.75
CA PHE A 6 9.15 8.03 -9.38
C PHE A 6 7.93 7.21 -8.99
N LEU A 7 8.15 6.14 -8.22
CA LEU A 7 7.09 5.46 -7.48
C LEU A 7 6.94 6.09 -6.11
N LEU A 8 5.74 6.58 -5.82
CA LEU A 8 5.31 6.88 -4.48
C LEU A 8 4.76 5.58 -3.89
N LEU A 9 5.56 5.02 -2.98
CA LEU A 9 5.32 3.81 -2.23
C LEU A 9 4.30 4.03 -1.12
N PRO A 10 3.80 2.98 -0.44
CA PRO A 10 2.52 3.06 0.20
C PRO A 10 2.50 4.07 1.34
N ALA A 11 1.43 4.86 1.32
CA ALA A 11 1.09 5.79 2.38
C ALA A 11 0.84 5.04 3.69
N LEU A 12 1.82 4.95 4.59
CA LEU A 12 1.59 4.42 5.93
C LEU A 12 0.83 5.46 6.73
N ALA A 13 -0.46 5.25 6.92
CA ALA A 13 -1.26 6.13 7.76
C ALA A 13 -1.37 5.54 9.16
N GLN A 14 -0.80 6.21 10.17
CA GLN A 14 -0.92 5.78 11.57
C GLN A 14 -2.10 6.52 12.21
N PHE A 15 -3.15 5.79 12.61
CA PHE A 15 -4.29 6.35 13.31
C PHE A 15 -4.29 5.93 14.78
N HIS A 16 -4.25 6.93 15.67
CA HIS A 16 -4.56 6.69 17.08
C HIS A 16 -6.02 7.11 17.32
N GLN A 17 -6.85 6.13 17.72
CA GLN A 17 -8.21 6.34 18.23
C GLN A 17 -9.30 6.70 17.20
N LEU A 18 -9.46 5.85 16.18
CA LEU A 18 -10.74 5.76 15.46
C LEU A 18 -11.48 4.52 15.94
N CYS A 19 -12.45 4.74 16.84
CA CYS A 19 -13.42 3.72 17.21
C CYS A 19 -14.31 3.43 15.99
N SER A 20 -14.10 2.27 15.36
CA SER A 20 -15.05 1.41 14.67
C SER A 20 -14.32 0.64 13.56
N LYS A 21 -14.90 -0.47 13.13
CA LYS A 21 -14.36 -1.38 12.09
C LYS A 21 -14.40 -0.67 10.73
N LYS A 22 -13.34 0.07 10.38
CA LYS A 22 -13.32 1.05 9.28
C LYS A 22 -12.55 0.56 8.06
N ALA A 23 -12.90 1.02 6.87
CA ALA A 23 -12.26 0.62 5.62
C ALA A 23 -11.54 1.81 4.99
N LEU A 24 -10.22 1.80 4.96
CA LEU A 24 -9.42 2.97 4.64
C LEU A 24 -8.95 2.93 3.19
N VAL A 25 -9.05 4.07 2.50
CA VAL A 25 -8.48 4.30 1.17
C VAL A 25 -7.69 5.60 1.16
N ALA A 26 -6.54 5.62 0.49
CA ALA A 26 -5.79 6.83 0.20
C ALA A 26 -5.96 7.24 -1.27
N LEU A 27 -6.18 8.54 -1.50
CA LEU A 27 -6.27 9.15 -2.82
C LEU A 27 -5.07 10.05 -3.07
N LEU A 28 -4.54 10.02 -4.29
CA LEU A 28 -3.52 10.95 -4.75
C LEU A 28 -4.09 11.88 -5.81
N SER A 29 -3.85 13.18 -5.67
CA SER A 29 -4.12 14.19 -6.70
C SER A 29 -2.85 14.99 -6.99
N VAL A 30 -2.56 15.23 -8.27
CA VAL A 30 -1.41 16.00 -8.78
C VAL A 30 -1.97 17.25 -9.45
N HIS A 31 -1.60 18.43 -8.92
CA HIS A 31 -2.25 19.71 -9.22
C HIS A 31 -3.76 19.68 -8.91
N PHE A 32 -4.33 20.82 -8.46
CA PHE A 32 -5.64 20.90 -7.81
C PHE A 32 -6.88 20.47 -8.65
N ALA A 33 -6.73 19.81 -9.80
CA ALA A 33 -7.83 19.47 -10.69
C ALA A 33 -7.89 18.01 -11.17
N ALA A 34 -6.83 17.20 -11.07
CA ALA A 34 -6.84 15.82 -11.57
C ALA A 34 -6.57 14.81 -10.45
N HIS A 35 -7.59 14.02 -10.12
CA HIS A 35 -7.42 12.81 -9.33
C HIS A 35 -6.55 11.83 -10.11
N VAL A 36 -5.40 11.46 -9.55
CA VAL A 36 -4.41 10.61 -10.21
C VAL A 36 -4.84 9.16 -10.08
N ASP A 37 -4.99 8.66 -8.85
CA ASP A 37 -5.28 7.25 -8.60
C ASP A 37 -5.69 7.00 -7.13
N ARG A 38 -6.08 5.77 -6.80
CA ARG A 38 -6.53 5.31 -5.47
C ARG A 38 -5.78 4.05 -5.03
N THR A 39 -5.55 3.92 -3.73
CA THR A 39 -5.10 2.64 -3.15
C THR A 39 -6.24 1.62 -3.08
N GLU A 40 -5.91 0.38 -2.72
CA GLU A 40 -6.90 -0.58 -2.25
C GLU A 40 -7.56 -0.13 -0.94
N VAL A 41 -8.70 -0.75 -0.63
CA VAL A 41 -9.45 -0.51 0.61
C VAL A 41 -9.01 -1.51 1.68
N ILE A 42 -8.49 -1.01 2.80
CA ILE A 42 -8.05 -1.84 3.93
C ILE A 42 -9.07 -1.79 5.05
N ARG A 43 -9.75 -2.91 5.32
CA ARG A 43 -10.78 -3.04 6.36
C ARG A 43 -10.18 -3.39 7.72
N THR A 44 -10.76 -2.84 8.79
CA THR A 44 -10.50 -3.18 10.19
C THR A 44 -9.02 -2.99 10.58
N CYS A 45 -8.38 -1.92 10.11
CA CYS A 45 -6.97 -1.63 10.39
C CYS A 45 -6.77 -0.17 10.85
N ILE A 46 -6.02 0.02 11.93
CA ILE A 46 -5.67 1.36 12.46
C ILE A 46 -4.31 1.88 11.94
N ASN A 47 -3.52 1.02 11.31
CA ASN A 47 -2.24 1.35 10.70
C ASN A 47 -2.17 0.72 9.30
N PRO A 48 -3.03 1.15 8.35
CA PRO A 48 -3.04 0.61 7.00
C PRO A 48 -1.67 0.75 6.32
N VAL A 49 -1.21 -0.37 5.77
CA VAL A 49 -0.10 -0.44 4.81
C VAL A 49 -0.70 -0.85 3.48
N TYR A 50 -0.63 0.05 2.50
CA TYR A 50 -1.09 -0.23 1.14
C TYR A 50 -0.01 -0.96 0.34
N SER A 51 -0.40 -1.57 -0.76
CA SER A 51 0.48 -2.25 -1.72
C SER A 51 0.43 -1.56 -3.08
N LYS A 52 -0.67 -0.89 -3.39
CA LYS A 52 -0.79 -0.05 -4.59
C LYS A 52 0.23 1.08 -4.56
N LEU A 53 0.95 1.20 -5.67
CA LEU A 53 1.94 2.24 -5.91
C LEU A 53 1.38 3.30 -6.86
N PHE A 54 1.87 4.52 -6.73
CA PHE A 54 1.57 5.61 -7.67
C PHE A 54 2.82 5.98 -8.46
N THR A 55 2.74 6.00 -9.78
CA THR A 55 3.81 6.49 -10.64
C THR A 55 3.57 7.95 -10.96
N VAL A 56 4.56 8.81 -10.71
CA VAL A 56 4.49 10.23 -11.03
C VAL A 56 5.77 10.66 -11.72
N ASP A 57 5.64 11.32 -12.85
CA ASP A 57 6.77 11.94 -13.58
C ASP A 57 7.28 13.14 -12.82
N PHE A 58 8.60 13.25 -12.64
CA PHE A 58 9.22 14.40 -11.99
C PHE A 58 9.81 15.37 -13.02
N TYR A 59 9.43 16.63 -12.88
CA TYR A 59 9.92 17.76 -13.66
C TYR A 59 10.61 18.73 -12.68
N PHE A 60 11.93 18.83 -12.75
CA PHE A 60 12.73 19.59 -11.79
C PHE A 60 12.46 21.10 -11.88
N GLU A 61 12.01 21.55 -13.05
CA GLU A 61 11.64 22.92 -13.38
C GLU A 61 10.23 23.30 -12.90
N GLU A 62 9.43 22.35 -12.43
CA GLU A 62 8.04 22.57 -12.01
C GLU A 62 7.79 22.32 -10.52
N VAL A 63 6.93 23.16 -9.92
CA VAL A 63 6.44 22.93 -8.56
C VAL A 63 5.21 22.02 -8.62
N GLN A 64 5.46 20.71 -8.62
CA GLN A 64 4.42 19.69 -8.65
C GLN A 64 3.83 19.47 -7.25
N ARG A 65 2.61 19.97 -7.02
CA ARG A 65 1.90 19.85 -5.74
C ARG A 65 1.09 18.56 -5.68
N LEU A 66 1.29 17.80 -4.60
CA LEU A 66 0.59 16.55 -4.32
C LEU A 66 -0.32 16.72 -3.11
N ARG A 67 -1.51 16.14 -3.21
CA ARG A 67 -2.46 16.02 -2.10
C ARG A 67 -2.83 14.57 -1.90
N PHE A 68 -2.63 14.10 -0.67
CA PHE A 68 -3.03 12.78 -0.22
C PHE A 68 -4.24 12.91 0.68
N GLU A 69 -5.30 12.16 0.42
CA GLU A 69 -6.50 12.16 1.25
C GLU A 69 -6.81 10.77 1.74
N VAL A 70 -7.13 10.65 3.03
CA VAL A 70 -7.59 9.37 3.59
C VAL A 70 -9.08 9.46 3.85
N HIS A 71 -9.80 8.47 3.34
CA HIS A 71 -11.25 8.34 3.47
C HIS A 71 -11.61 7.01 4.12
N ASP A 72 -12.68 7.02 4.91
CA ASP A 72 -13.29 5.84 5.51
C ASP A 72 -14.53 5.43 4.72
N ILE A 73 -14.45 4.26 4.11
CA ILE A 73 -15.51 3.63 3.32
C ILE A 73 -16.28 2.69 4.24
N SER A 74 -17.45 3.12 4.72
CA SER A 74 -18.35 2.23 5.46
C SER A 74 -18.86 1.10 4.55
N SER A 75 -19.14 -0.08 5.13
CA SER A 75 -19.68 -1.25 4.40
C SER A 75 -21.06 -1.01 3.78
N ASN A 76 -21.78 0.03 4.21
CA ASN A 76 -23.15 0.30 3.79
C ASN A 76 -23.24 1.28 2.62
N HIS A 77 -22.13 1.84 2.14
CA HIS A 77 -22.11 2.86 1.11
C HIS A 77 -21.48 2.37 -0.19
N ASN A 78 -22.12 2.65 -1.32
CA ASN A 78 -21.76 2.22 -2.67
C ASN A 78 -20.57 3.03 -3.27
N GLY A 79 -19.46 3.12 -2.54
CA GLY A 79 -18.20 3.69 -3.03
C GLY A 79 -17.87 5.10 -2.54
N LEU A 80 -16.90 5.75 -3.21
CA LEU A 80 -16.22 6.96 -2.72
C LEU A 80 -17.08 8.22 -2.57
N LYS A 81 -18.29 8.26 -3.13
CA LYS A 81 -19.16 9.45 -3.06
C LYS A 81 -19.70 9.74 -1.65
N GLU A 82 -19.72 8.72 -0.79
CA GLU A 82 -20.22 8.79 0.59
C GLU A 82 -19.14 8.37 1.60
N ALA A 83 -17.87 8.42 1.20
CA ALA A 83 -16.77 8.09 2.10
C ALA A 83 -16.50 9.25 3.06
N ASP A 84 -16.25 8.91 4.33
CA ASP A 84 -15.98 9.89 5.38
C ASP A 84 -14.53 10.39 5.28
N PHE A 85 -14.34 11.68 4.98
CA PHE A 85 -13.01 12.28 4.96
C PHE A 85 -12.39 12.29 6.37
N LEU A 86 -11.29 11.56 6.54
CA LEU A 86 -10.55 11.48 7.79
C LEU A 86 -9.49 12.57 7.92
N GLY A 87 -8.91 12.98 6.80
CA GLY A 87 -7.92 14.05 6.74
C GLY A 87 -7.06 13.96 5.48
N GLY A 88 -6.30 15.02 5.22
CA GLY A 88 -5.41 15.10 4.08
C GLY A 88 -4.06 15.71 4.41
N MET A 89 -3.08 15.41 3.59
CA MET A 89 -1.74 15.98 3.61
C MET A 89 -1.45 16.61 2.27
N GLU A 90 -0.82 17.79 2.28
CA GLU A 90 -0.28 18.44 1.10
C GLU A 90 1.26 18.53 1.18
N CYS A 91 1.92 18.33 0.04
CA CYS A 91 3.36 18.46 -0.11
C CYS A 91 3.73 18.71 -1.58
N THR A 92 5.00 18.95 -1.87
CA THR A 92 5.49 18.95 -3.26
C THR A 92 6.21 17.65 -3.56
N LEU A 93 6.21 17.22 -4.83
CA LEU A 93 6.97 16.04 -5.25
C LEU A 93 8.47 16.22 -4.93
N GLY A 94 9.03 17.42 -5.13
CA GLY A 94 10.40 17.74 -4.75
C GLY A 94 10.72 17.55 -3.26
N GLN A 95 9.75 17.80 -2.35
CA GLN A 95 9.92 17.50 -0.91
C GLN A 95 10.05 15.99 -0.66
N ILE A 96 9.27 15.17 -1.34
CA ILE A 96 9.33 13.71 -1.17
C ILE A 96 10.60 13.15 -1.81
N VAL A 97 10.94 13.58 -3.03
CA VAL A 97 12.15 13.13 -3.74
C VAL A 97 13.41 13.47 -2.95
N SER A 98 13.49 14.66 -2.35
CA SER A 98 14.66 15.06 -1.55
C SER A 98 14.80 14.29 -0.23
N GLN A 99 13.69 13.96 0.43
CA GLN A 99 13.73 13.27 1.73
C GLN A 99 13.68 11.73 1.61
N ARG A 100 13.24 11.21 0.45
CA ARG A 100 12.86 9.82 0.17
C ARG A 100 11.75 9.25 1.05
N LYS A 101 11.59 9.71 2.28
CA LYS A 101 10.55 9.34 3.23
C LYS A 101 10.03 10.59 3.94
N LEU A 102 8.79 10.97 3.66
CA LEU A 102 8.13 12.14 4.22
C LEU A 102 6.96 11.70 5.10
N SER A 103 6.97 12.09 6.37
CA SER A 103 5.86 11.86 7.30
C SER A 103 5.24 13.19 7.72
N LYS A 104 3.92 13.35 7.60
CA LYS A 104 3.19 14.52 8.08
C LYS A 104 1.89 14.13 8.76
N SER A 105 1.45 14.95 9.71
CA SER A 105 0.12 14.82 10.32
C SER A 105 -0.98 15.08 9.28
N LEU A 106 -2.08 14.35 9.38
CA LEU A 106 -3.26 14.61 8.56
C LEU A 106 -4.01 15.84 9.08
N LEU A 107 -4.51 16.65 8.16
CA LEU A 107 -5.31 17.84 8.45
C LEU A 107 -6.76 17.62 8.04
N LYS A 108 -7.70 17.97 8.92
CA LYS A 108 -9.14 17.99 8.65
C LYS A 108 -9.66 19.39 8.94
N GLN A 109 -10.18 20.05 7.90
CA GLN A 109 -10.64 21.45 7.96
C GLN A 109 -9.59 22.42 8.54
N GLY A 110 -8.31 22.22 8.21
CA GLY A 110 -7.20 23.06 8.68
C GLY A 110 -6.65 22.73 10.07
N ASN A 111 -7.33 21.88 10.84
CA ASN A 111 -6.85 21.41 12.14
C ASN A 111 -6.24 20.00 12.04
N THR A 112 -5.31 19.67 12.93
CA THR A 112 -4.76 18.31 13.01
C THR A 112 -5.86 17.30 13.30
N ALA A 113 -5.98 16.26 12.47
CA ALA A 113 -6.93 15.17 12.64
C ALA A 113 -6.47 14.22 13.77
N GLY A 114 -6.54 14.68 15.02
CA GLY A 114 -6.05 13.94 16.17
C GLY A 114 -4.54 13.68 16.10
N LYS A 115 -4.09 12.47 16.44
CA LYS A 115 -2.68 12.04 16.32
C LYS A 115 -2.42 11.27 15.02
N SER A 116 -3.23 11.51 13.98
CA SER A 116 -3.08 10.79 12.72
C SER A 116 -2.00 11.39 11.83
N SER A 117 -1.21 10.52 11.23
CA SER A 117 -0.16 10.90 10.28
C SER A 117 -0.18 9.98 9.07
N ILE A 118 0.41 10.45 7.98
CA ILE A 118 0.63 9.72 6.75
C ILE A 118 2.11 9.81 6.39
N THR A 119 2.69 8.68 6.00
CA THR A 119 4.08 8.59 5.57
C THR A 119 4.14 8.14 4.13
N VAL A 120 4.75 8.94 3.27
CA VAL A 120 4.95 8.65 1.85
C VAL A 120 6.43 8.42 1.61
N ILE A 121 6.75 7.38 0.86
CA ILE A 121 8.13 7.03 0.50
C ILE A 121 8.24 7.14 -1.02
N ALA A 122 9.31 7.73 -1.54
CA ALA A 122 9.61 7.74 -2.97
C ALA A 122 10.81 6.86 -3.29
N GLU A 123 10.66 6.11 -4.36
CA GLU A 123 11.74 5.41 -5.04
C GLU A 123 11.80 5.84 -6.50
N GLU A 124 13.02 5.97 -7.00
CA GLU A 124 13.26 6.16 -8.42
C GLU A 124 13.06 4.83 -9.15
N LEU A 125 12.44 4.89 -10.32
CA LEU A 125 12.31 3.73 -11.17
C LEU A 125 13.58 3.52 -11.98
N SER A 126 14.15 2.32 -11.90
CA SER A 126 15.22 1.86 -12.78
C SER A 126 14.75 0.67 -13.61
N GLY A 127 14.94 0.73 -14.93
CA GLY A 127 14.63 -0.36 -15.85
C GLY A 127 13.26 -0.27 -16.53
N ASN A 128 12.90 -1.31 -17.29
CA ASN A 128 11.61 -1.39 -17.98
C ASN A 128 10.49 -1.79 -17.02
N ASP A 129 9.26 -1.32 -17.29
CA ASP A 129 8.04 -1.71 -16.57
C ASP A 129 7.54 -3.08 -17.05
N ASP A 130 8.40 -4.10 -16.99
CA ASP A 130 8.01 -5.48 -17.29
C ASP A 130 7.08 -6.01 -16.20
N TYR A 131 6.24 -6.98 -16.56
CA TYR A 131 5.27 -7.61 -15.66
C TYR A 131 5.55 -9.10 -15.50
N VAL A 132 5.35 -9.59 -14.28
CA VAL A 132 5.33 -11.02 -13.98
C VAL A 132 3.93 -11.43 -13.57
N GLU A 133 3.53 -12.63 -13.97
CA GLU A 133 2.29 -13.27 -13.53
C GLU A 133 2.64 -14.35 -12.50
N LEU A 134 2.08 -14.23 -11.30
CA LEU A 134 2.38 -15.12 -10.18
C LEU A 134 1.11 -15.87 -9.76
N ALA A 135 1.29 -17.12 -9.37
CA ALA A 135 0.22 -17.97 -8.84
C ALA A 135 0.75 -18.74 -7.62
N PHE A 136 -0.02 -18.71 -6.53
CA PHE A 136 0.35 -19.37 -5.28
C PHE A 136 -0.71 -20.37 -4.85
N ASN A 137 -0.25 -21.49 -4.28
CA ASN A 137 -1.10 -22.41 -3.54
C ASN A 137 -0.38 -22.85 -2.27
N ALA A 138 -1.15 -23.10 -1.22
CA ALA A 138 -0.67 -23.74 -0.01
C ALA A 138 -1.45 -25.04 0.23
N ARG A 139 -0.88 -25.94 1.02
CA ARG A 139 -1.49 -27.23 1.34
C ARG A 139 -1.22 -27.57 2.79
N LYS A 140 -2.19 -28.23 3.44
CA LYS A 140 -2.08 -28.71 4.82
C LYS A 140 -1.68 -27.61 5.81
N LEU A 141 -2.30 -26.44 5.71
CA LEU A 141 -2.16 -25.42 6.75
C LEU A 141 -2.68 -25.95 8.08
N ASP A 142 -2.03 -25.54 9.15
CA ASP A 142 -2.34 -25.99 10.50
C ASP A 142 -3.71 -25.44 10.92
N ASP A 143 -4.62 -26.33 11.35
CA ASP A 143 -5.97 -25.96 11.80
C ASP A 143 -5.89 -25.57 13.28
N LYS A 144 -5.46 -24.34 13.56
CA LYS A 144 -5.24 -23.85 14.94
C LYS A 144 -6.52 -23.37 15.62
N ASP A 145 -7.68 -23.56 15.00
CA ASP A 145 -8.96 -23.07 15.49
C ASP A 145 -9.82 -24.22 16.05
N PHE A 146 -10.17 -24.14 17.34
CA PHE A 146 -10.95 -25.18 18.03
C PHE A 146 -12.41 -25.31 17.52
N PHE A 147 -12.91 -24.38 16.67
CA PHE A 147 -14.30 -24.36 16.20
C PHE A 147 -14.55 -23.87 14.74
N SER A 148 -13.54 -23.48 13.94
CA SER A 148 -13.72 -23.10 12.53
C SER A 148 -12.39 -23.02 11.76
N LYS A 149 -12.26 -23.55 10.55
CA LYS A 149 -11.00 -23.51 9.78
C LYS A 149 -10.49 -22.08 9.56
N SER A 150 -9.18 -21.92 9.52
CA SER A 150 -8.55 -20.61 9.27
C SER A 150 -8.88 -20.05 7.87
N ASP A 151 -8.87 -18.71 7.76
CA ASP A 151 -9.14 -17.94 6.54
C ASP A 151 -7.83 -17.35 5.96
N PRO A 152 -6.99 -18.15 5.27
CA PRO A 152 -5.64 -17.72 4.90
C PRO A 152 -5.59 -16.70 3.75
N PHE A 153 -4.62 -15.80 3.84
CA PHE A 153 -4.17 -14.93 2.76
C PHE A 153 -2.64 -14.77 2.78
N LEU A 154 -2.06 -14.41 1.65
CA LEU A 154 -0.62 -14.22 1.49
C LEU A 154 -0.29 -12.73 1.38
N GLU A 155 0.72 -12.29 2.12
CA GLU A 155 1.38 -11.01 1.94
C GLU A 155 2.79 -11.22 1.38
N ILE A 156 3.16 -10.44 0.38
CA ILE A 156 4.49 -10.46 -0.22
C ILE A 156 5.16 -9.16 0.15
N PHE A 157 6.32 -9.26 0.79
CA PHE A 157 7.16 -8.14 1.18
C PHE A 157 8.46 -8.14 0.37
N ARG A 158 8.85 -6.98 -0.11
CA ARG A 158 10.19 -6.71 -0.61
C ARG A 158 11.10 -6.30 0.53
N MET A 159 12.32 -6.83 0.56
CA MET A 159 13.37 -6.35 1.46
C MET A 159 14.09 -5.16 0.81
N ASN A 160 14.08 -4.02 1.48
CA ASN A 160 14.79 -2.82 1.05
C ASN A 160 16.26 -2.85 1.52
N ASP A 161 17.11 -2.00 0.94
CA ASP A 161 18.55 -1.94 1.25
C ASP A 161 18.83 -1.51 2.70
N ASP A 162 17.91 -0.75 3.30
CA ASP A 162 17.94 -0.34 4.71
C ASP A 162 17.39 -1.42 5.66
N ALA A 163 17.22 -2.64 5.16
CA ALA A 163 16.62 -3.80 5.83
C ALA A 163 15.14 -3.63 6.24
N THR A 164 14.47 -2.55 5.83
CA THR A 164 13.03 -2.41 6.03
C THR A 164 12.26 -3.32 5.08
N GLN A 165 11.04 -3.68 5.47
CA GLN A 165 10.12 -4.49 4.68
C GLN A 165 9.04 -3.60 4.09
N GLN A 166 8.71 -3.85 2.83
CA GLN A 166 7.65 -3.15 2.13
C GLN A 166 6.65 -4.13 1.54
N LEU A 167 5.38 -3.96 1.86
CA LEU A 167 4.30 -4.75 1.28
C LEU A 167 4.18 -4.40 -0.22
N VAL A 168 4.32 -5.40 -1.08
CA VAL A 168 4.23 -5.24 -2.55
C VAL A 168 3.01 -5.94 -3.13
N HIS A 169 2.47 -6.95 -2.44
CA HIS A 169 1.22 -7.57 -2.82
C HIS A 169 0.51 -8.24 -1.64
N ARG A 170 -0.83 -8.22 -1.66
CA ARG A 170 -1.68 -9.01 -0.75
C ARG A 170 -2.75 -9.74 -1.58
N THR A 171 -2.87 -11.05 -1.39
CA THR A 171 -3.89 -11.86 -2.08
C THR A 171 -5.27 -11.70 -1.43
N GLU A 172 -6.30 -12.26 -2.07
CA GLU A 172 -7.59 -12.43 -1.43
C GLU A 172 -7.54 -13.38 -0.22
N VAL A 173 -8.50 -13.23 0.68
CA VAL A 173 -8.75 -14.18 1.77
C VAL A 173 -9.55 -15.36 1.24
N VAL A 174 -9.06 -16.58 1.46
CA VAL A 174 -9.78 -17.80 1.09
C VAL A 174 -10.40 -18.39 2.35
N MET A 175 -11.73 -18.32 2.46
CA MET A 175 -12.43 -18.70 3.68
C MET A 175 -12.39 -20.22 3.94
N ASN A 176 -12.18 -20.61 5.20
CA ASN A 176 -12.25 -21.97 5.71
C ASN A 176 -11.47 -23.02 4.90
N ASN A 177 -10.26 -22.67 4.44
CA ASN A 177 -9.50 -23.51 3.52
C ASN A 177 -8.05 -23.71 3.97
N LEU A 178 -7.71 -24.93 4.38
CA LEU A 178 -6.35 -25.31 4.76
C LEU A 178 -5.47 -25.69 3.56
N SER A 179 -5.99 -25.61 2.34
CA SER A 179 -5.25 -25.80 1.09
C SER A 179 -5.67 -24.75 0.06
N PRO A 180 -5.47 -23.46 0.36
CA PRO A 180 -5.92 -22.38 -0.50
C PRO A 180 -5.15 -22.37 -1.82
N ALA A 181 -5.87 -22.10 -2.89
CA ALA A 181 -5.30 -21.68 -4.16
C ALA A 181 -5.81 -20.26 -4.40
N TRP A 182 -4.91 -19.28 -4.36
CA TRP A 182 -5.24 -17.89 -4.64
C TRP A 182 -5.25 -17.64 -6.15
N LYS A 183 -6.03 -16.65 -6.57
CA LYS A 183 -6.07 -16.21 -7.97
C LYS A 183 -4.68 -15.76 -8.42
N SER A 184 -4.34 -16.08 -9.66
CA SER A 184 -3.17 -15.50 -10.31
C SER A 184 -3.30 -13.98 -10.39
N PHE A 185 -2.19 -13.29 -10.25
CA PHE A 185 -2.13 -11.84 -10.36
C PHE A 185 -0.90 -11.39 -11.15
N LYS A 186 -1.02 -10.22 -11.78
CA LYS A 186 0.08 -9.55 -12.47
C LYS A 186 0.61 -8.41 -11.60
N VAL A 187 1.94 -8.31 -11.50
CA VAL A 187 2.63 -7.24 -10.78
C VAL A 187 3.84 -6.80 -11.60
N SER A 188 4.15 -5.49 -11.61
CA SER A 188 5.34 -5.02 -12.30
C SER A 188 6.61 -5.39 -11.53
N VAL A 189 7.70 -5.64 -12.26
CA VAL A 189 9.02 -5.93 -11.68
C VAL A 189 9.49 -4.77 -10.79
N ASN A 190 9.17 -3.53 -11.19
CA ASN A 190 9.43 -2.34 -10.37
C ASN A 190 8.71 -2.38 -9.01
N SER A 191 7.43 -2.76 -9.01
CA SER A 191 6.67 -2.90 -7.77
C SER A 191 7.19 -4.05 -6.91
N LEU A 192 7.47 -5.19 -7.53
CA LEU A 192 7.86 -6.41 -6.83
C LEU A 192 9.27 -6.30 -6.22
N CYS A 193 10.25 -5.79 -6.99
CA CYS A 193 11.67 -5.87 -6.63
C CYS A 193 12.49 -4.63 -7.02
N SER A 194 11.86 -3.47 -7.28
CA SER A 194 12.53 -2.22 -7.68
C SER A 194 13.38 -2.36 -8.96
N GLY A 195 13.02 -3.28 -9.86
CA GLY A 195 13.80 -3.54 -11.08
C GLY A 195 15.01 -4.46 -10.87
N ASP A 196 15.28 -4.90 -9.63
CA ASP A 196 16.39 -5.79 -9.29
C ASP A 196 15.88 -7.23 -9.10
N PRO A 197 16.15 -8.16 -10.04
CA PRO A 197 15.65 -9.53 -9.96
C PRO A 197 16.28 -10.34 -8.82
N ASP A 198 17.45 -9.94 -8.31
CA ASP A 198 18.14 -10.63 -7.21
C ASP A 198 17.64 -10.17 -5.83
N ARG A 199 16.79 -9.13 -5.78
CA ARG A 199 16.26 -8.59 -4.54
C ARG A 199 15.34 -9.60 -3.85
N ARG A 200 15.61 -9.83 -2.58
CA ARG A 200 14.92 -10.85 -1.78
C ARG A 200 13.48 -10.44 -1.46
N LEU A 201 12.57 -11.39 -1.67
CA LEU A 201 11.18 -11.31 -1.23
C LEU A 201 10.95 -12.16 0.03
N LYS A 202 10.10 -11.67 0.92
CA LYS A 202 9.59 -12.39 2.08
C LYS A 202 8.10 -12.63 1.89
N LEU A 203 7.68 -13.89 1.99
CA LEU A 203 6.28 -14.29 1.86
C LEU A 203 5.73 -14.56 3.26
N LEU A 204 4.70 -13.83 3.65
CA LEU A 204 4.03 -14.01 4.93
C LEU A 204 2.66 -14.63 4.67
N LEU A 205 2.53 -15.91 4.97
CA LEU A 205 1.25 -16.59 4.92
C LEU A 205 0.46 -16.31 6.21
N ILE A 206 -0.51 -15.42 6.13
CA ILE A 206 -1.35 -15.09 7.26
C ILE A 206 -2.51 -16.09 7.32
N GLY A 207 -2.22 -17.22 7.96
CA GLY A 207 -3.20 -18.04 8.70
C GLY A 207 -2.89 -18.06 10.21
N LYS A 208 -1.93 -17.20 10.65
CA LYS A 208 -1.02 -17.28 11.81
C LYS A 208 0.27 -18.11 11.58
N GLU A 209 1.20 -17.66 10.72
CA GLU A 209 2.67 -17.57 10.98
C GLU A 209 3.51 -17.21 9.73
N GLU A 210 4.68 -16.58 9.95
CA GLU A 210 5.64 -16.23 8.88
C GLU A 210 6.37 -17.45 8.30
N ILE A 211 6.42 -17.56 6.97
CA ILE A 211 7.24 -18.55 6.26
C ILE A 211 8.44 -17.83 5.63
N PRO A 212 9.66 -17.97 6.16
CA PRO A 212 10.83 -17.41 5.48
C PRO A 212 11.11 -18.18 4.18
N PHE A 213 11.13 -17.47 3.05
CA PHE A 213 11.56 -18.00 1.74
C PHE A 213 12.90 -17.37 1.34
N LYS A 214 13.74 -18.14 0.65
CA LYS A 214 14.93 -17.69 -0.09
C LYS A 214 14.88 -18.40 -1.46
N PHE A 215 15.20 -17.67 -2.53
CA PHE A 215 15.43 -18.24 -3.85
C PHE A 215 16.66 -19.15 -3.82
#